data_AF-A0A382SPK2-F1
#
_entry.id   AF-A0A382SPK2-F1
#
_cell.length_a   1.000
_cell.length_b   1.000
_cell.length_c   1.000
_cell.angle_alpha   90.00
_cell.angle_beta   90.00
_cell.angle_gamma   90.00
#
_symmetry.space_group_name_H-M   'P 1'
#
loop_
_entity.id
_entity.type
_entity.pdbx_description
1 polymer ?
#
loop_
_entity_poly.entity_id
_entity_poly.type
_entity_poly.pdbx_seq_one_letter_code
_entity_poly.pdbx_strand_id
1 'polypeptide(L)'
;KKLVIANIKLMHESGYNFRINHMFHKDYFDECIELAEWFDELGITYTSRPIGDSTNKSDLLDGTAHEYTPKQLEYFKNQWTQKPKPKPKAPPGVMHMITTEKPKAKTSLETIGRPCCNGKCLSIKVDDEWTKSFRVPTTNFKGWNCMINWDFLFINSELDGVWHHQTCQVNMDGQIGPIGKASDFAPIIDKLRTTLRSGKMPVIRCPKIHCGCGLCSPKALNDEDAKEIFDSRTQYLEPVFQEGIKDISKDKTVIRMFKEI
;
A
#
# COMPACT_ATOMS: atom_id res chain seq x y z
N LYS A 1 3.61 -21.16 -9.58
CA LYS A 1 3.85 -21.64 -8.19
C LYS A 1 5.25 -22.24 -7.99
N LYS A 2 5.57 -23.41 -8.58
CA LYS A 2 6.85 -24.14 -8.32
C LYS A 2 8.11 -23.29 -8.50
N LEU A 3 8.18 -22.51 -9.59
CA LEU A 3 9.31 -21.62 -9.86
C LEU A 3 9.50 -20.56 -8.76
N VAL A 4 8.42 -19.93 -8.29
CA VAL A 4 8.47 -18.91 -7.24
C VAL A 4 8.99 -19.50 -5.92
N ILE A 5 8.49 -20.70 -5.55
CA ILE A 5 8.97 -21.41 -4.36
C ILE A 5 10.45 -21.76 -4.48
N ALA A 6 10.89 -22.27 -5.64
CA ALA A 6 12.28 -22.59 -5.89
C ALA A 6 13.19 -21.34 -5.79
N ASN A 7 12.75 -20.21 -6.32
CA ASN A 7 13.48 -18.95 -6.24
C ASN A 7 13.59 -18.45 -4.79
N ILE A 8 12.52 -18.55 -4.00
CA ILE A 8 12.54 -18.18 -2.57
C ILE A 8 13.54 -19.05 -1.80
N LYS A 9 13.56 -20.37 -2.05
CA LYS A 9 14.54 -21.28 -1.45
C LYS A 9 15.96 -20.89 -1.80
N LEU A 10 16.24 -20.71 -3.10
CA LEU A 10 17.56 -20.32 -3.59
C LEU A 10 18.03 -19.00 -2.96
N MET A 11 17.16 -17.99 -2.90
CA MET A 11 17.50 -16.70 -2.27
C MET A 11 17.82 -16.86 -0.78
N HIS A 12 17.04 -17.67 -0.06
CA HIS A 12 17.27 -17.94 1.36
C HIS A 12 18.59 -18.68 1.61
N GLU A 13 18.84 -19.77 0.88
CA GLU A 13 20.07 -20.57 0.96
C GLU A 13 21.31 -19.76 0.56
N SER A 14 21.15 -18.82 -0.36
CA SER A 14 22.21 -17.90 -0.77
C SER A 14 22.41 -16.71 0.19
N GLY A 15 21.68 -16.67 1.32
CA GLY A 15 21.85 -15.66 2.36
C GLY A 15 21.33 -14.26 2.00
N TYR A 16 20.40 -14.15 1.04
CA TYR A 16 19.81 -12.86 0.68
C TYR A 16 19.01 -12.30 1.85
N ASN A 17 19.15 -11.00 2.10
CA ASN A 17 18.30 -10.30 3.06
C ASN A 17 17.01 -9.83 2.37
N PHE A 18 15.92 -10.59 2.51
CA PHE A 18 14.64 -10.26 1.90
C PHE A 18 13.46 -10.49 2.85
N ARG A 19 12.32 -9.88 2.49
CA ARG A 19 11.01 -10.07 3.10
C ARG A 19 9.98 -10.35 2.02
N ILE A 20 8.97 -11.15 2.34
CA ILE A 20 7.87 -11.48 1.42
C ILE A 20 6.61 -10.68 1.76
N ASN A 21 6.03 -9.99 0.78
CA ASN A 21 4.63 -9.55 0.85
C ASN A 21 3.76 -10.66 0.26
N HIS A 22 3.10 -11.41 1.13
CA HIS A 22 2.34 -12.58 0.73
C HIS A 22 0.89 -12.20 0.48
N MET A 23 0.51 -12.06 -0.79
CA MET A 23 -0.86 -11.74 -1.19
C MET A 23 -1.73 -13.00 -1.16
N PHE A 24 -2.79 -13.01 -0.36
CA PHE A 24 -3.68 -14.16 -0.17
C PHE A 24 -4.82 -14.12 -1.20
N HIS A 25 -4.89 -15.09 -2.09
CA HIS A 25 -6.05 -15.21 -2.98
C HIS A 25 -7.24 -15.79 -2.21
N LYS A 26 -8.46 -15.27 -2.40
CA LYS A 26 -9.64 -15.72 -1.61
C LYS A 26 -9.97 -17.20 -1.83
N ASP A 27 -9.79 -17.66 -3.06
CA ASP A 27 -10.11 -19.03 -3.48
C ASP A 27 -8.99 -20.05 -3.18
N TYR A 28 -7.78 -19.57 -2.83
CA TYR A 28 -6.61 -20.41 -2.50
C TYR A 28 -6.11 -20.11 -1.08
N PHE A 29 -7.02 -19.74 -0.19
CA PHE A 29 -6.65 -19.20 1.12
C PHE A 29 -5.88 -20.21 1.98
N ASP A 30 -6.30 -21.48 2.00
CA ASP A 30 -5.63 -22.53 2.77
C ASP A 30 -4.22 -22.80 2.25
N GLU A 31 -4.04 -22.80 0.92
CA GLU A 31 -2.71 -22.88 0.29
C GLU A 31 -1.81 -21.69 0.68
N CYS A 32 -2.38 -20.50 0.83
CA CYS A 32 -1.66 -19.34 1.34
C CYS A 32 -1.33 -19.49 2.85
N ILE A 33 -2.14 -20.20 3.63
CA ILE A 33 -1.77 -20.52 5.03
C ILE A 33 -0.56 -21.46 5.03
N GLU A 34 -0.60 -22.56 4.26
CA GLU A 34 0.50 -23.52 4.15
C GLU A 34 1.83 -22.85 3.75
N LEU A 35 1.76 -21.91 2.81
CA LEU A 35 2.95 -21.18 2.37
C LEU A 35 3.47 -20.21 3.45
N ALA A 36 2.58 -19.60 4.26
CA ALA A 36 2.97 -18.78 5.40
C ALA A 36 3.64 -19.61 6.50
N GLU A 37 3.14 -20.81 6.79
CA GLU A 37 3.76 -21.76 7.72
C GLU A 37 5.14 -22.18 7.24
N TRP A 38 5.29 -22.45 5.93
CA TRP A 38 6.59 -22.74 5.34
C TRP A 38 7.59 -21.58 5.47
N PHE A 39 7.13 -20.33 5.39
CA PHE A 39 8.00 -19.17 5.66
C PHE A 39 8.42 -19.10 7.14
N ASP A 40 7.51 -19.41 8.07
CA ASP A 40 7.81 -19.50 9.51
C ASP A 40 8.89 -20.57 9.79
N GLU A 41 8.79 -21.75 9.16
CA GLU A 41 9.76 -22.85 9.29
C GLU A 41 11.17 -22.45 8.85
N LEU A 42 11.27 -21.69 7.74
CA LEU A 42 12.55 -21.17 7.23
C LEU A 42 13.03 -19.92 7.98
N GLY A 43 12.24 -19.37 8.90
CA GLY A 43 12.53 -18.11 9.56
C GLY A 43 12.56 -16.91 8.58
N ILE A 44 11.89 -17.01 7.44
CA ILE A 44 11.77 -15.94 6.46
C ILE A 44 10.74 -14.93 6.96
N THR A 45 11.09 -13.65 6.96
CA THR A 45 10.14 -12.61 7.37
C THR A 45 9.12 -12.36 6.25
N TYR A 46 7.84 -12.31 6.59
CA TYR A 46 6.77 -11.97 5.64
C TYR A 46 5.68 -11.09 6.24
N THR A 47 4.74 -10.66 5.40
CA THR A 47 3.50 -10.01 5.82
C THR A 47 2.37 -10.55 4.95
N SER A 48 1.40 -11.22 5.56
CA SER A 48 0.17 -11.67 4.88
C SER A 48 -0.69 -10.47 4.51
N ARG A 49 -1.22 -10.45 3.28
CA ARG A 49 -1.91 -9.31 2.69
C ARG A 49 -3.22 -9.75 2.02
N PRO A 50 -4.34 -9.08 2.30
CA PRO A 50 -5.50 -9.16 1.44
C PRO A 50 -5.19 -8.51 0.08
N ILE A 51 -5.82 -9.02 -0.98
CA ILE A 51 -5.80 -8.45 -2.33
C ILE A 51 -6.91 -7.42 -2.41
N GLY A 52 -6.50 -6.16 -2.57
CA GLY A 52 -7.39 -5.00 -2.60
C GLY A 52 -8.08 -4.71 -1.26
N ASP A 53 -8.44 -3.44 -1.09
CA ASP A 53 -9.14 -2.94 0.11
C ASP A 53 -10.54 -2.39 -0.25
N SER A 54 -11.02 -2.65 -1.47
CA SER A 54 -12.25 -2.08 -2.03
C SER A 54 -13.41 -3.07 -1.93
N THR A 55 -14.60 -2.57 -1.60
CA THR A 55 -15.85 -3.34 -1.61
C THR A 55 -16.73 -3.00 -2.83
N ASN A 56 -16.22 -2.17 -3.76
CA ASN A 56 -16.96 -1.78 -4.96
C ASN A 56 -17.12 -2.98 -5.89
N LYS A 57 -18.35 -3.18 -6.42
CA LYS A 57 -18.66 -4.29 -7.33
C LYS A 57 -17.73 -4.37 -8.53
N SER A 58 -17.33 -3.24 -9.13
CA SER A 58 -16.41 -3.23 -10.27
C SER A 58 -15.06 -3.87 -9.94
N ASP A 59 -14.54 -3.58 -8.75
CA ASP A 59 -13.20 -3.98 -8.32
C ASP A 59 -13.19 -5.45 -7.89
N LEU A 60 -14.33 -5.96 -7.42
CA LEU A 60 -14.56 -7.38 -7.17
C LEU A 60 -14.70 -8.18 -8.47
N LEU A 61 -15.39 -7.62 -9.47
CA LEU A 61 -15.63 -8.28 -10.77
C LEU A 61 -14.36 -8.40 -11.61
N ASP A 62 -13.46 -7.41 -11.56
CA ASP A 62 -12.20 -7.45 -12.30
C ASP A 62 -11.04 -8.09 -11.52
N GLY A 63 -11.29 -8.54 -10.28
CA GLY A 63 -10.33 -9.24 -9.43
C GLY A 63 -9.27 -8.33 -8.79
N THR A 64 -9.41 -7.01 -8.89
CA THR A 64 -8.48 -6.07 -8.23
C THR A 64 -8.69 -5.97 -6.72
N ALA A 65 -9.85 -6.43 -6.23
CA ALA A 65 -10.14 -6.65 -4.82
C ALA A 65 -10.84 -7.98 -4.58
N HIS A 66 -10.62 -8.56 -3.40
CA HIS A 66 -11.26 -9.79 -2.96
C HIS A 66 -12.17 -9.56 -1.76
N GLU A 67 -13.35 -10.19 -1.81
CA GLU A 67 -14.20 -10.34 -0.64
C GLU A 67 -13.75 -11.59 0.14
N TYR A 68 -13.39 -11.39 1.40
CA TYR A 68 -12.97 -12.45 2.31
C TYR A 68 -14.07 -12.78 3.29
N THR A 69 -14.18 -14.05 3.65
CA THR A 69 -15.11 -14.51 4.69
C THR A 69 -14.67 -13.99 6.07
N PRO A 70 -15.59 -13.92 7.05
CA PRO A 70 -15.24 -13.53 8.43
C PRO A 70 -14.10 -14.37 9.04
N LYS A 71 -14.04 -15.67 8.71
CA LYS A 71 -12.96 -16.56 9.17
C LYS A 71 -11.59 -16.17 8.59
N GLN A 72 -11.55 -15.85 7.30
CA GLN A 72 -10.34 -15.39 6.63
C GLN A 72 -9.85 -14.04 7.18
N LEU A 73 -10.79 -13.14 7.50
CA LEU A 73 -10.47 -11.85 8.10
C LEU A 73 -9.93 -11.99 9.53
N GLU A 74 -10.48 -12.91 10.32
CA GLU A 74 -9.95 -13.20 11.66
C GLU A 74 -8.54 -13.81 11.57
N TYR A 75 -8.23 -14.61 10.54
CA TYR A 75 -6.85 -15.09 10.31
C TYR A 75 -5.87 -13.93 10.13
N PHE A 76 -6.17 -12.96 9.25
CA PHE A 76 -5.31 -11.78 9.07
C PHE A 76 -5.11 -11.01 10.36
N LYS A 77 -6.19 -10.73 11.08
CA LYS A 77 -6.17 -10.04 12.37
C LYS A 77 -5.29 -10.77 13.39
N ASN A 78 -5.40 -12.10 13.47
CA ASN A 78 -4.57 -12.90 14.38
C ASN A 78 -3.10 -12.89 13.97
N GLN A 79 -2.79 -13.08 12.69
CA GLN A 79 -1.42 -13.01 12.18
C GLN A 79 -0.76 -11.64 12.45
N TRP A 80 -1.52 -10.56 12.32
CA TRP A 80 -1.00 -9.20 12.50
C TRP A 80 -0.89 -8.75 13.96
N THR A 81 -1.64 -9.39 14.86
CA THR A 81 -1.57 -9.13 16.31
C THR A 81 -0.56 -10.02 17.03
N GLN A 82 -0.16 -11.14 16.42
CA GLN A 82 0.89 -12.00 16.96
C GLN A 82 2.23 -11.25 16.99
N LYS A 83 2.84 -11.19 18.19
CA LYS A 83 4.22 -10.74 18.38
C LYS A 83 5.16 -11.64 17.55
N PRO A 84 6.31 -11.14 17.05
CA PRO A 84 7.26 -11.95 16.31
C PRO A 84 7.54 -13.23 17.09
N LYS A 85 7.22 -14.38 16.50
CA LYS A 85 7.57 -15.68 17.10
C LYS A 85 9.08 -15.67 17.31
N PRO A 86 9.59 -16.04 18.51
CA PRO A 86 11.01 -16.23 18.69
C PRO A 86 11.53 -17.16 17.60
N LYS A 87 12.70 -16.86 17.02
CA LYS A 87 13.33 -17.66 15.96
C LYS A 87 13.26 -19.15 16.38
N PRO A 88 12.60 -20.02 15.60
CA PRO A 88 12.53 -21.43 15.96
C PRO A 88 13.94 -22.00 15.99
N LYS A 89 14.33 -22.64 17.09
CA LYS A 89 15.29 -23.73 17.02
C LYS A 89 14.48 -24.98 16.68
N ALA A 90 14.69 -25.57 15.51
CA ALA A 90 14.04 -26.82 15.11
C ALA A 90 14.28 -27.91 16.19
N PRO A 91 13.28 -28.75 16.53
CA PRO A 91 12.87 -29.91 15.72
C PRO A 91 11.34 -30.08 15.54
N PRO A 92 10.87 -31.08 14.74
CA PRO A 92 9.55 -31.07 14.12
C PRO A 92 8.44 -31.77 14.92
N GLY A 93 7.19 -31.38 14.62
CA GLY A 93 6.01 -32.22 14.85
C GLY A 93 5.08 -31.78 15.97
N VAL A 94 4.38 -30.65 15.82
CA VAL A 94 3.13 -30.40 16.57
C VAL A 94 2.15 -29.64 15.67
N MET A 95 1.12 -30.33 15.18
CA MET A 95 -0.08 -29.68 14.63
C MET A 95 -0.75 -28.90 15.77
N HIS A 96 -0.91 -27.58 15.63
CA HIS A 96 -1.67 -26.79 16.59
C HIS A 96 -3.14 -26.73 16.18
N MET A 97 -3.98 -27.20 17.10
CA MET A 97 -5.44 -27.19 16.99
C MET A 97 -5.98 -25.76 16.90
N ILE A 98 -6.90 -25.55 15.94
CA ILE A 98 -7.70 -24.33 15.85
C ILE A 98 -8.64 -24.30 17.06
N THR A 99 -8.34 -23.46 18.05
CA THR A 99 -9.27 -23.16 19.14
C THR A 99 -10.41 -22.30 18.62
N THR A 100 -11.61 -22.87 18.57
CA THR A 100 -12.88 -22.16 18.44
C THR A 100 -13.11 -21.31 19.68
N GLU A 101 -13.42 -20.01 19.57
CA GLU A 101 -14.43 -19.38 20.43
C GLU A 101 -14.90 -17.95 20.05
N LYS A 102 -16.22 -17.81 20.21
CA LYS A 102 -17.17 -16.69 20.39
C LYS A 102 -17.35 -15.57 19.34
N PRO A 103 -18.62 -15.25 19.00
CA PRO A 103 -18.96 -14.30 17.95
C PRO A 103 -18.67 -12.87 18.40
N LYS A 104 -17.67 -12.24 17.80
CA LYS A 104 -17.41 -10.80 17.92
C LYS A 104 -17.88 -10.09 16.65
N ALA A 105 -18.17 -8.79 16.80
CA ALA A 105 -18.67 -7.87 15.77
C ALA A 105 -18.13 -8.17 14.37
N LYS A 106 -18.97 -7.99 13.33
CA LYS A 106 -18.64 -8.26 11.92
C LYS A 106 -17.23 -7.73 11.60
N THR A 107 -16.28 -8.64 11.48
CA THR A 107 -14.90 -8.31 11.16
C THR A 107 -14.86 -7.99 9.67
N SER A 108 -14.41 -6.79 9.32
CA SER A 108 -14.17 -6.32 7.95
C SER A 108 -12.71 -5.88 7.80
N LEU A 109 -12.21 -5.80 6.56
CA LEU A 109 -10.88 -5.22 6.28
C LEU A 109 -10.71 -3.81 6.89
N GLU A 110 -11.79 -3.02 6.87
CA GLU A 110 -11.83 -1.69 7.47
C GLU A 110 -11.62 -1.75 8.99
N THR A 111 -12.26 -2.70 9.69
CA THR A 111 -12.14 -2.81 11.15
C THR A 111 -10.80 -3.39 11.62
N ILE A 112 -10.14 -4.22 10.80
CA ILE A 112 -8.83 -4.81 11.16
C ILE A 112 -7.65 -3.89 10.83
N GLY A 113 -7.86 -2.88 9.98
CA GLY A 113 -6.83 -1.94 9.55
C GLY A 113 -5.82 -2.56 8.58
N ARG A 114 -4.85 -1.75 8.12
CA ARG A 114 -3.83 -2.19 7.15
C ARG A 114 -2.43 -2.07 7.72
N PRO A 115 -1.64 -3.16 7.81
CA PRO A 115 -0.27 -3.07 8.27
C PRO A 115 0.66 -2.45 7.21
N CYS A 116 1.80 -1.92 7.65
CA CYS A 116 2.89 -1.54 6.76
C CYS A 116 3.42 -2.79 6.01
N CYS A 117 3.60 -2.71 4.69
CA CYS A 117 4.16 -3.82 3.90
C CYS A 117 5.60 -4.18 4.33
N ASN A 118 6.31 -3.24 4.97
CA ASN A 118 7.64 -3.47 5.53
C ASN A 118 7.60 -3.76 7.04
N GLY A 119 6.42 -4.07 7.60
CA GLY A 119 6.26 -4.40 9.02
C GLY A 119 6.80 -3.35 10.00
N LYS A 120 7.00 -2.10 9.56
CA LYS A 120 7.49 -1.01 10.41
C LYS A 120 6.33 -0.37 11.16
N CYS A 121 6.58 0.08 12.38
CA CYS A 121 5.67 0.97 13.08
C CYS A 121 5.61 2.33 12.38
N LEU A 122 4.40 2.80 12.14
CA LEU A 122 4.07 4.10 11.60
C LEU A 122 3.84 5.07 12.76
N SER A 123 4.18 6.35 12.57
CA SER A 123 3.66 7.43 13.41
C SER A 123 2.25 7.75 12.93
N ILE A 124 1.27 7.74 13.82
CA ILE A 124 -0.13 8.07 13.51
C ILE A 124 -0.58 9.11 14.52
N LYS A 125 -1.09 10.25 14.03
CA LYS A 125 -1.73 11.27 14.85
C LYS A 125 -3.23 10.98 14.90
N VAL A 126 -3.79 10.80 16.11
CA VAL A 126 -5.22 10.59 16.36
C VAL A 126 -5.60 11.50 17.52
N ASP A 127 -6.64 12.31 17.36
CA ASP A 127 -7.10 13.27 18.38
C ASP A 127 -5.95 14.14 18.93
N ASP A 128 -5.13 14.68 18.02
CA ASP A 128 -3.92 15.46 18.28
C ASP A 128 -2.75 14.77 19.01
N GLU A 129 -2.88 13.47 19.30
CA GLU A 129 -1.82 12.70 19.94
C GLU A 129 -1.07 11.80 18.94
N TRP A 130 0.26 11.87 18.97
CA TRP A 130 1.12 11.00 18.19
C TRP A 130 1.25 9.63 18.87
N THR A 131 0.82 8.59 18.17
CA THR A 131 0.97 7.20 18.58
C THR A 131 1.83 6.42 17.59
N LYS A 132 2.39 5.30 18.05
CA LYS A 132 3.09 4.34 17.18
C LYS A 132 2.20 3.11 16.99
N SER A 133 1.94 2.76 15.74
CA SER A 133 1.18 1.55 15.40
C SER A 133 1.74 0.88 14.15
N PHE A 134 1.73 -0.44 14.12
CA PHE A 134 2.13 -1.20 12.93
C PHE A 134 1.06 -1.18 11.82
N ARG A 135 -0.18 -0.79 12.17
CA ARG A 135 -1.35 -0.74 11.28
C ARG A 135 -2.01 0.63 11.31
N VAL A 136 -2.51 1.07 10.15
CA VAL A 136 -3.45 2.20 10.08
C VAL A 136 -4.88 1.71 10.26
N PRO A 137 -5.77 2.49 10.91
CA PRO A 137 -7.15 2.10 11.13
C PRO A 137 -7.99 2.13 9.84
N THR A 138 -7.56 2.86 8.82
CA THR A 138 -8.28 2.97 7.55
C THR A 138 -7.32 3.18 6.38
N THR A 139 -7.76 2.77 5.18
CA THR A 139 -7.11 3.12 3.91
C THR A 139 -7.94 4.11 3.09
N ASN A 140 -9.07 4.56 3.65
CA ASN A 140 -9.86 5.62 3.05
C ASN A 140 -9.25 6.98 3.39
N PHE A 141 -8.44 7.45 2.45
CA PHE A 141 -7.77 8.75 2.52
C PHE A 141 -8.36 9.74 1.51
N LYS A 142 -9.63 9.57 1.12
CA LYS A 142 -10.29 10.54 0.24
C LYS A 142 -10.31 11.92 0.92
N GLY A 143 -9.85 12.95 0.21
CA GLY A 143 -9.71 14.32 0.71
C GLY A 143 -8.41 14.59 1.47
N TRP A 144 -7.63 13.57 1.84
CA TRP A 144 -6.38 13.76 2.57
C TRP A 144 -5.29 14.29 1.66
N ASN A 145 -4.43 15.13 2.23
CA ASN A 145 -3.15 15.54 1.65
C ASN A 145 -2.17 14.39 1.67
N CYS A 146 -1.38 14.21 0.61
CA CYS A 146 -0.46 13.10 0.44
C CYS A 146 0.82 13.57 -0.25
N MET A 147 1.98 13.20 0.31
CA MET A 147 3.30 13.55 -0.23
C MET A 147 3.79 12.59 -1.33
N ILE A 148 2.90 11.86 -1.99
CA ILE A 148 3.27 10.81 -2.94
C ILE A 148 4.13 11.35 -4.10
N ASN A 149 3.91 12.60 -4.49
CA ASN A 149 4.70 13.28 -5.52
C ASN A 149 6.14 13.58 -5.11
N TRP A 150 6.41 13.59 -3.81
CA TRP A 150 7.75 13.79 -3.25
C TRP A 150 8.51 12.48 -3.10
N ASP A 151 7.81 11.41 -2.68
CA ASP A 151 8.46 10.16 -2.29
C ASP A 151 8.65 9.16 -3.45
N PHE A 152 7.90 9.30 -4.55
CA PHE A 152 7.87 8.30 -5.62
C PHE A 152 7.90 8.88 -7.03
N LEU A 153 8.54 8.12 -7.92
CA LEU A 153 8.47 8.26 -9.36
C LEU A 153 8.29 6.85 -9.95
N PHE A 154 7.35 6.73 -10.88
CA PHE A 154 7.07 5.50 -11.60
C PHE A 154 7.13 5.77 -13.10
N ILE A 155 7.95 5.00 -13.80
CA ILE A 155 8.09 5.07 -15.26
C ILE A 155 7.62 3.73 -15.82
N ASN A 156 6.70 3.77 -16.78
CA ASN A 156 6.28 2.59 -17.53
C ASN A 156 6.74 2.76 -18.98
N SER A 157 7.73 1.96 -19.38
CA SER A 157 8.28 2.00 -20.73
C SER A 157 7.32 1.50 -21.81
N GLU A 158 6.43 0.56 -21.49
CA GLU A 158 5.47 0.00 -22.45
C GLU A 158 4.38 1.03 -22.81
N LEU A 159 3.92 1.79 -21.82
CA LEU A 159 2.92 2.85 -22.02
C LEU A 159 3.53 4.22 -22.36
N ASP A 160 4.87 4.29 -22.47
CA ASP A 160 5.61 5.55 -22.63
C ASP A 160 5.18 6.65 -21.64
N GLY A 161 4.90 6.25 -20.40
CA GLY A 161 4.25 7.12 -19.41
C GLY A 161 5.03 7.26 -18.12
N VAL A 162 4.90 8.42 -17.48
CA VAL A 162 5.50 8.73 -16.19
C VAL A 162 4.40 9.12 -15.22
N TRP A 163 4.44 8.59 -13.99
CA TRP A 163 3.54 8.92 -12.89
C TRP A 163 4.34 9.11 -11.61
N HIS A 164 3.73 9.65 -10.56
CA HIS A 164 4.34 9.58 -9.23
C HIS A 164 4.34 8.15 -8.68
N HIS A 165 3.27 7.38 -8.87
CA HIS A 165 3.19 6.01 -8.37
C HIS A 165 2.22 5.15 -9.20
N GLN A 166 2.62 3.90 -9.49
CA GLN A 166 1.89 2.95 -10.36
C GLN A 166 0.42 2.73 -9.99
N THR A 167 0.08 2.71 -8.70
CA THR A 167 -1.32 2.51 -8.23
C THR A 167 -2.03 3.83 -7.93
N CYS A 168 -1.28 4.89 -7.59
CA CYS A 168 -1.88 6.17 -7.25
C CYS A 168 -2.35 6.84 -8.54
N GLN A 169 -1.41 7.07 -9.45
CA GLN A 169 -1.62 7.71 -10.74
C GLN A 169 -2.32 9.08 -10.68
N VAL A 170 -2.50 9.66 -9.48
CA VAL A 170 -2.98 11.02 -9.31
C VAL A 170 -1.83 11.95 -9.69
N ASN A 171 -2.07 12.83 -10.66
CA ASN A 171 -1.11 13.83 -11.10
C ASN A 171 -1.22 15.11 -10.24
N MET A 172 -0.35 16.08 -10.53
CA MET A 172 -0.29 17.35 -9.79
C MET A 172 -1.57 18.19 -9.94
N ASP A 173 -2.43 17.88 -10.92
CA ASP A 173 -3.71 18.53 -11.14
C ASP A 173 -4.87 17.83 -10.41
N GLY A 174 -4.60 16.78 -9.62
CA GLY A 174 -5.61 16.02 -8.88
C GLY A 174 -6.39 15.02 -9.75
N GLN A 175 -5.94 14.75 -10.97
CA GLN A 175 -6.58 13.85 -11.93
C GLN A 175 -5.82 12.52 -12.06
N ILE A 176 -6.49 11.48 -12.54
CA ILE A 176 -5.83 10.21 -12.87
C ILE A 176 -5.17 10.34 -14.24
N GLY A 177 -3.87 10.09 -14.30
CA GLY A 177 -3.11 10.09 -15.56
C GLY A 177 -1.63 10.36 -15.36
N PRO A 178 -0.84 10.23 -16.44
CA PRO A 178 0.59 10.48 -16.39
C PRO A 178 0.89 11.97 -16.16
N ILE A 179 2.07 12.25 -15.61
CA ILE A 179 2.66 13.59 -15.48
C ILE A 179 3.46 13.99 -16.73
N GLY A 180 3.73 13.05 -17.62
CA GLY A 180 4.43 13.23 -18.89
C GLY A 180 4.82 11.90 -19.51
N LYS A 181 5.68 11.93 -20.53
CA LYS A 181 6.12 10.75 -21.28
C LYS A 181 7.54 10.33 -20.90
N ALA A 182 7.85 9.04 -21.07
CA ALA A 182 9.19 8.53 -20.81
C ALA A 182 10.15 8.93 -21.94
N SER A 183 9.66 8.89 -23.19
CA SER A 183 10.37 9.29 -24.41
C SER A 183 10.61 10.80 -24.50
N ASP A 184 9.77 11.61 -23.85
CA ASP A 184 9.87 13.07 -23.79
C ASP A 184 9.83 13.56 -22.34
N PHE A 185 10.94 13.31 -21.63
CA PHE A 185 11.04 13.56 -20.20
C PHE A 185 11.41 15.03 -19.87
N ALA A 186 11.93 15.79 -20.85
CA ALA A 186 12.40 17.16 -20.64
C ALA A 186 11.31 18.10 -20.08
N PRO A 187 10.06 18.10 -20.57
CA PRO A 187 8.98 18.91 -20.01
C PRO A 187 8.70 18.63 -18.52
N ILE A 188 8.88 17.38 -18.07
CA ILE A 188 8.68 17.01 -16.65
C ILE A 188 9.75 17.70 -15.80
N ILE A 189 11.01 17.64 -16.24
CA ILE A 189 12.14 18.28 -15.54
C ILE A 189 11.99 19.80 -15.53
N ASP A 190 11.61 20.41 -16.66
CA ASP A 190 11.46 21.86 -16.76
C ASP A 190 10.30 22.37 -15.90
N LYS A 191 9.18 21.65 -15.86
CA LYS A 191 8.07 21.93 -14.94
C LYS A 191 8.53 21.84 -13.48
N LEU A 192 9.21 20.75 -13.09
CA LEU A 192 9.73 20.58 -11.75
C LEU A 192 10.71 21.70 -11.36
N ARG A 193 11.65 22.04 -12.25
CA ARG A 193 12.62 23.12 -12.04
C ARG A 193 11.92 24.46 -11.83
N THR A 194 10.92 24.77 -12.63
CA THR A 194 10.13 26.00 -12.51
C THR A 194 9.38 26.04 -11.18
N THR A 195 8.73 24.93 -10.80
CA THR A 195 8.04 24.79 -9.52
C THR A 195 8.99 25.00 -8.34
N LEU A 196 10.13 24.30 -8.30
CA LEU A 196 11.12 24.45 -7.23
C LEU A 196 11.66 25.88 -7.13
N ARG A 197 11.95 26.55 -8.26
CA ARG A 197 12.41 27.95 -8.28
C ARG A 197 11.37 28.94 -7.79
N SER A 198 10.09 28.61 -7.89
CA SER A 198 9.02 29.46 -7.36
C SER A 198 8.92 29.41 -5.84
N GLY A 199 9.67 28.53 -5.17
CA GLY A 199 9.59 28.33 -3.71
C GLY A 199 8.30 27.62 -3.28
N LYS A 200 7.56 27.02 -4.21
CA LYS A 200 6.26 26.39 -3.96
C LYS A 200 6.23 24.97 -4.49
N MET A 201 5.55 24.06 -3.79
CA MET A 201 5.37 22.68 -4.25
C MET A 201 3.92 22.22 -4.03
N PRO A 202 3.21 21.78 -5.08
CA PRO A 202 1.88 21.21 -4.91
C PRO A 202 1.89 19.95 -4.04
N VAL A 203 0.88 19.84 -3.17
CA VAL A 203 0.60 18.63 -2.39
C VAL A 203 -0.63 17.94 -3.00
N ILE A 204 -0.56 16.63 -3.19
CA ILE A 204 -1.65 15.88 -3.79
C ILE A 204 -2.77 15.70 -2.77
N ARG A 205 -3.98 16.15 -3.12
CA ARG A 205 -5.21 15.85 -2.39
C ARG A 205 -5.89 14.63 -3.01
N CYS A 206 -6.01 13.55 -2.24
CA CYS A 206 -6.40 12.25 -2.77
C CYS A 206 -7.90 12.21 -3.14
N PRO A 207 -8.28 11.94 -4.40
CA PRO A 207 -9.69 11.85 -4.79
C PRO A 207 -10.26 10.43 -4.63
N LYS A 208 -9.42 9.43 -4.30
CA LYS A 208 -9.80 8.01 -4.25
C LYS A 208 -10.33 7.61 -2.87
N ILE A 209 -11.41 6.83 -2.86
CA ILE A 209 -11.98 6.23 -1.64
C ILE A 209 -11.05 5.16 -1.05
N HIS A 210 -10.35 4.39 -1.86
CA HIS A 210 -9.44 3.35 -1.38
C HIS A 210 -8.00 3.62 -1.83
N CYS A 211 -7.08 3.63 -0.87
CA CYS A 211 -5.67 3.90 -1.13
C CYS A 211 -4.86 2.63 -1.44
N GLY A 212 -4.80 2.29 -2.73
CA GLY A 212 -3.94 1.21 -3.22
C GLY A 212 -2.43 1.52 -3.24
N CYS A 213 -2.03 2.80 -3.23
CA CYS A 213 -0.62 3.20 -3.36
C CYS A 213 0.26 2.92 -2.13
N GLY A 214 -0.34 2.50 -1.03
CA GLY A 214 0.37 2.11 0.19
C GLY A 214 0.47 3.22 1.24
N LEU A 215 1.07 2.85 2.37
CA LEU A 215 1.17 3.66 3.58
C LEU A 215 2.53 4.37 3.71
N CYS A 216 3.42 4.18 2.73
CA CYS A 216 4.81 4.62 2.79
C CYS A 216 5.01 6.11 2.53
N SER A 217 4.02 6.78 1.92
CA SER A 217 4.01 8.23 1.80
C SER A 217 3.14 8.83 2.90
N PRO A 218 3.62 9.85 3.65
CA PRO A 218 2.85 10.56 4.66
C PRO A 218 1.53 11.12 4.11
N LYS A 219 0.51 11.11 4.98
CA LYS A 219 -0.82 11.62 4.66
C LYS A 219 -1.39 12.35 5.87
N ALA A 220 -2.14 13.42 5.62
CA ALA A 220 -2.86 14.14 6.66
C ALA A 220 -4.25 14.54 6.18
N LEU A 221 -5.21 14.56 7.11
CA LEU A 221 -6.59 14.92 6.79
C LEU A 221 -6.73 16.44 6.56
N ASN A 222 -6.17 17.24 7.47
CA ASN A 222 -6.22 18.70 7.43
C ASN A 222 -4.94 19.30 6.80
N ASP A 223 -4.96 20.60 6.51
CA ASP A 223 -3.84 21.30 5.86
C ASP A 223 -2.73 21.64 6.85
N GLU A 224 -3.05 21.85 8.13
CA GLU A 224 -2.11 22.18 9.18
C GLU A 224 -1.13 21.02 9.44
N ASP A 225 -1.64 19.81 9.67
CA ASP A 225 -0.84 18.59 9.83
C ASP A 225 -0.07 18.26 8.55
N ALA A 226 -0.68 18.51 7.38
CA ALA A 226 -0.01 18.32 6.10
C ALA A 226 1.17 19.27 5.94
N LYS A 227 1.02 20.53 6.39
CA LYS A 227 2.09 21.52 6.41
C LYS A 227 3.19 21.11 7.38
N GLU A 228 2.85 20.66 8.59
CA GLU A 228 3.84 20.16 9.56
C GLU A 228 4.69 19.01 8.95
N ILE A 229 4.03 18.04 8.32
CA ILE A 229 4.68 16.94 7.63
C ILE A 229 5.58 17.46 6.49
N PHE A 230 5.09 18.40 5.68
CA PHE A 230 5.82 18.97 4.56
C PHE A 230 7.08 19.73 5.02
N ASP A 231 6.93 20.60 6.02
CA ASP A 231 8.01 21.41 6.59
C ASP A 231 9.07 20.53 7.27
N SER A 232 8.69 19.37 7.82
CA SER A 232 9.65 18.42 8.41
C SER A 232 10.58 17.75 7.38
N ARG A 233 10.26 17.85 6.08
CA ARG A 233 10.95 17.13 4.98
C ARG A 233 11.53 18.04 3.93
N THR A 234 11.18 19.31 3.96
CA THR A 234 11.57 20.29 2.95
C THR A 234 12.13 21.53 3.63
N GLN A 235 12.97 22.26 2.90
CA GLN A 235 13.49 23.54 3.34
C GLN A 235 13.24 24.56 2.24
N TYR A 236 12.86 25.78 2.61
CA TYR A 236 12.67 26.90 1.69
C TYR A 236 11.57 26.69 0.64
N LEU A 237 10.63 25.77 0.88
CA LEU A 237 9.48 25.52 0.04
C LEU A 237 8.20 25.71 0.85
N GLU A 238 7.17 26.25 0.22
CA GLU A 238 5.82 26.30 0.76
C GLU A 238 4.92 25.30 0.05
N PRO A 239 4.09 24.53 0.80
CA PRO A 239 3.13 23.63 0.17
C PRO A 239 2.01 24.44 -0.51
N VAL A 240 1.55 23.94 -1.65
CA VAL A 240 0.36 24.44 -2.34
C VAL A 240 -0.72 23.36 -2.25
N PHE A 241 -1.70 23.59 -1.37
CA PHE A 241 -2.83 22.68 -1.20
C PHE A 241 -3.89 22.91 -2.27
N GLN A 242 -4.54 21.84 -2.71
CA GLN A 242 -5.64 21.89 -3.67
C GLN A 242 -6.94 22.26 -2.93
N GLU A 243 -7.75 23.16 -3.48
CA GLU A 243 -9.00 23.66 -2.87
C GLU A 243 -10.07 22.57 -2.66
N GLY A 244 -9.92 21.40 -3.29
CA GLY A 244 -10.84 20.28 -3.10
C GLY A 244 -10.42 19.02 -3.86
N ILE A 245 -11.29 18.02 -3.80
CA ILE A 245 -11.17 16.81 -4.62
C ILE A 245 -11.81 17.06 -5.99
N LYS A 246 -11.19 16.55 -7.06
CA LYS A 246 -11.79 16.54 -8.39
C LYS A 246 -12.45 15.19 -8.66
N ASP A 247 -13.47 15.21 -9.51
CA ASP A 247 -14.05 13.98 -10.05
C ASP A 247 -13.00 13.24 -10.87
N ILE A 248 -12.92 11.93 -10.67
CA ILE A 248 -11.92 11.07 -11.29
C ILE A 248 -12.46 10.49 -12.59
N SER A 249 -11.77 10.75 -13.71
CA SER A 249 -11.88 9.86 -14.87
C SER A 249 -11.05 8.61 -14.63
N LYS A 250 -11.66 7.42 -14.73
CA LYS A 250 -10.93 6.14 -14.61
C LYS A 250 -10.29 5.70 -15.92
N ASP A 251 -10.58 6.37 -17.04
CA ASP A 251 -10.20 5.94 -18.39
C ASP A 251 -8.68 5.90 -18.56
N LYS A 252 -7.97 6.81 -17.88
CA LYS A 252 -6.51 6.92 -17.95
C LYS A 252 -5.75 6.13 -16.89
N THR A 253 -6.34 5.03 -16.39
CA THR A 253 -5.59 4.15 -15.50
C THR A 253 -4.61 3.30 -16.30
N VAL A 254 -3.42 3.02 -15.77
CA VAL A 254 -2.41 2.13 -16.38
C VAL A 254 -3.05 0.84 -16.91
N ILE A 255 -3.89 0.17 -16.12
CA ILE A 255 -4.57 -1.07 -16.52
C ILE A 255 -5.50 -0.86 -17.74
N ARG A 256 -6.23 0.25 -17.79
CA ARG A 256 -7.11 0.54 -18.92
C ARG A 256 -6.32 0.93 -20.16
N MET A 257 -5.26 1.74 -20.00
CA MET A 257 -4.35 2.07 -21.10
C MET A 257 -3.71 0.81 -21.70
N PHE A 258 -3.37 -0.19 -20.88
CA PHE A 258 -2.90 -1.50 -21.35
C PHE A 258 -3.95 -2.31 -22.12
N LYS A 259 -5.25 -2.10 -21.86
CA LYS A 259 -6.33 -2.79 -22.60
C LYS A 259 -6.60 -2.16 -23.96
N GLU A 260 -6.06 -0.97 -24.21
CA GLU A 260 -6.24 -0.22 -25.45
C GLU A 260 -5.10 -0.41 -26.46
N ILE A 261 -4.03 -1.13 -26.06
CA ILE A 261 -2.90 -1.51 -26.92
C ILE A 261 -2.94 -3.00 -27.26
#